data_AF-A0A5K7TTY7-F1
#
_entry.id   AF-A0A5K7TTY7-F1
#
_cell.length_a   1.000
_cell.length_b   1.000
_cell.length_c   1.000
_cell.angle_alpha   90.00
_cell.angle_beta   90.00
_cell.angle_gamma   90.00
#
_symmetry.space_group_name_H-M   'P 1'
#
loop_
_entity.id
_entity.type
_entity.pdbx_description
1 polymer ?
#
loop_
_entity_poly.entity_id
_entity_poly.type
_entity_poly.pdbx_seq_one_letter_code
_entity_poly.pdbx_strand_id
1 'polypeptide(L)'
;MTKTLNPHDIFELSKSTGRSPAEILDIAAKEGWEITDGTPTQAPSNQRASVMGNPAEAVTLMRQLRQETIARLYKSDPGIREGIDAQLAIEASKGKKVEQNNFSYDEQGNLLGIKQSVVSGTSATVKNQTALMKEIKKNIYKQYGVTE
;
A
#
# COMPACT_ATOMS: atom_id res chain seq x y z
N MET A 1 -0.54 -31.55 -40.04
CA MET A 1 -1.10 -31.04 -38.78
C MET A 1 -0.09 -30.05 -38.24
N THR A 2 -0.37 -28.75 -38.32
CA THR A 2 0.56 -27.67 -37.95
C THR A 2 0.53 -27.48 -36.43
N LYS A 3 1.69 -27.61 -35.78
CA LYS A 3 1.82 -27.52 -34.33
C LYS A 3 2.38 -26.14 -33.98
N THR A 4 1.56 -25.29 -33.39
CA THR A 4 1.90 -23.92 -32.99
C THR A 4 2.56 -23.95 -31.61
N LEU A 5 3.75 -23.35 -31.45
CA LEU A 5 4.47 -23.31 -30.18
C LEU A 5 4.49 -21.89 -29.64
N ASN A 6 4.02 -21.70 -28.41
CA ASN A 6 4.11 -20.42 -27.70
C ASN A 6 5.51 -20.29 -27.07
N PRO A 7 6.13 -19.09 -27.02
CA PRO A 7 7.41 -18.90 -26.32
C PRO A 7 7.44 -19.38 -24.87
N HIS A 8 6.30 -19.43 -24.17
CA HIS A 8 6.23 -20.00 -22.83
C HIS A 8 6.39 -21.54 -22.81
N ASP A 9 5.81 -22.22 -23.81
CA ASP A 9 5.89 -23.67 -23.96
C ASP A 9 7.34 -24.10 -24.23
N ILE A 10 8.15 -23.25 -24.87
CA ILE A 10 9.58 -23.51 -25.09
C ILE A 10 10.33 -23.65 -23.76
N PHE A 11 10.01 -22.82 -22.76
CA PHE A 11 10.63 -22.88 -21.45
C PHE A 11 10.09 -24.04 -20.59
N GLU A 12 8.84 -24.45 -20.76
CA GLU A 12 8.31 -25.64 -20.09
C GLU A 12 8.87 -26.92 -20.72
N LEU A 13 9.03 -26.95 -22.04
CA LEU A 13 9.71 -28.02 -22.76
C LEU A 13 11.19 -28.09 -22.37
N SER A 14 11.87 -26.95 -22.17
CA SER A 14 13.27 -26.94 -21.71
C SER A 14 13.43 -27.51 -20.31
N LYS A 15 12.48 -27.19 -19.41
CA LYS A 15 12.48 -27.74 -18.05
C LYS A 15 12.15 -29.23 -18.01
N SER A 16 11.22 -29.70 -18.84
CA SER A 16 10.80 -31.11 -18.86
C SER A 16 11.78 -32.02 -19.60
N THR A 17 12.46 -31.51 -20.63
CA THR A 17 13.43 -32.30 -21.42
C THR A 17 14.88 -32.13 -20.95
N GLY A 18 15.15 -31.17 -20.06
CA GLY A 18 16.49 -30.86 -19.57
C GLY A 18 17.43 -30.26 -20.63
N ARG A 19 16.88 -29.86 -21.79
CA ARG A 19 17.63 -29.30 -22.92
C ARG A 19 17.64 -27.78 -22.87
N SER A 20 18.65 -27.19 -23.49
CA SER A 20 18.73 -25.72 -23.53
C SER A 20 17.58 -25.15 -24.38
N PRO A 21 17.03 -23.97 -24.03
CA PRO A 21 15.98 -23.33 -24.83
C PRO A 21 16.37 -23.10 -26.30
N ALA A 22 17.67 -22.95 -26.58
CA ALA A 22 18.20 -22.81 -27.94
C ALA A 22 18.10 -24.12 -28.75
N GLU A 23 18.37 -25.28 -28.14
CA GLU A 23 18.22 -26.58 -28.81
C GLU A 23 16.75 -26.89 -29.15
N ILE A 24 15.81 -26.42 -28.33
CA ILE A 24 14.37 -26.60 -28.57
C ILE A 24 13.89 -25.73 -29.73
N LEU A 25 14.46 -24.53 -29.87
CA LEU A 25 14.23 -23.68 -31.04
C LEU A 25 14.76 -24.33 -32.33
N ASP A 26 15.94 -24.93 -32.29
CA ASP A 26 16.51 -25.65 -33.44
C ASP A 26 15.68 -26.89 -33.82
N ILE A 27 15.13 -27.60 -32.84
CA ILE A 27 14.23 -28.75 -33.07
C ILE A 27 12.88 -28.27 -33.64
N ALA A 28 12.32 -27.20 -33.07
CA ALA A 28 11.06 -26.62 -33.55
C ALA A 28 11.17 -26.08 -34.98
N ALA A 29 12.32 -25.48 -35.34
CA ALA A 29 12.60 -25.03 -36.70
C ALA A 29 12.75 -26.21 -37.68
N LYS A 30 13.41 -27.30 -37.28
CA LYS A 30 13.56 -28.51 -38.10
C LYS A 30 12.24 -29.24 -38.32
N GLU A 31 11.34 -29.18 -37.35
CA GLU A 31 10.02 -29.83 -37.42
C GLU A 31 8.94 -28.91 -38.04
N GLY A 32 9.30 -27.70 -38.49
CA GLY A 32 8.39 -26.79 -39.19
C GLY A 32 7.30 -26.17 -38.30
N TRP A 33 7.58 -25.94 -37.02
CA TRP A 33 6.62 -25.33 -36.09
C TRP A 33 6.59 -23.82 -36.34
N GLU A 34 5.39 -23.29 -36.62
CA GLU A 34 5.19 -21.87 -36.87
C GLU A 34 5.10 -21.14 -35.51
N ILE A 35 6.07 -20.28 -35.23
CA ILE A 35 6.11 -19.44 -34.02
C ILE A 35 5.12 -18.30 -34.27
N THR A 36 3.89 -18.49 -33.80
CA THR A 36 2.93 -17.39 -33.79
C THR A 36 3.33 -16.42 -32.68
N ASP A 37 3.65 -15.17 -33.04
CA ASP A 37 3.64 -14.00 -32.15
C ASP A 37 2.19 -13.68 -31.74
N GLY A 38 1.48 -14.68 -31.21
CA GLY A 38 0.30 -14.46 -30.42
C GLY A 38 0.79 -13.83 -29.13
N THR A 39 0.71 -12.50 -29.05
CA THR A 39 0.80 -11.78 -27.80
C THR A 39 0.06 -12.61 -26.75
N PRO A 40 0.71 -12.98 -25.63
CA PRO A 40 -0.01 -13.66 -24.59
C PRO A 40 -1.12 -12.70 -24.20
N THR A 41 -2.36 -13.07 -24.53
CA THR A 41 -3.52 -12.55 -23.85
C THR A 41 -3.37 -13.07 -22.44
N GLN A 42 -2.54 -12.37 -21.67
CA GLN A 42 -2.41 -12.55 -20.26
C GLN A 42 -3.83 -12.44 -19.74
N ALA A 43 -4.38 -13.55 -19.25
CA ALA A 43 -5.44 -13.51 -18.25
C ALA A 43 -5.12 -12.33 -17.33
N PRO A 44 -6.04 -11.38 -17.11
CA PRO A 44 -5.74 -10.04 -16.64
C PRO A 44 -4.86 -10.16 -15.41
N SER A 45 -3.56 -9.98 -15.61
CA SER A 45 -2.62 -9.91 -14.50
C SER A 45 -3.10 -8.68 -13.76
N ASN A 46 -3.53 -8.89 -12.51
CA ASN A 46 -4.02 -7.86 -11.60
C ASN A 46 -3.39 -6.54 -11.98
N GLN A 47 -4.19 -5.67 -12.62
CA GLN A 47 -3.76 -4.33 -12.99
C GLN A 47 -3.33 -3.70 -11.68
N ARG A 48 -2.02 -3.74 -11.41
CA ARG A 48 -1.41 -3.00 -10.31
C ARG A 48 -1.58 -1.57 -10.76
N ALA A 49 -2.69 -0.97 -10.31
CA ALA A 49 -3.07 0.38 -10.63
C ALA A 49 -1.82 1.24 -10.50
N SER A 50 -1.40 1.83 -11.63
CA SER A 50 -0.21 2.66 -11.65
C SER A 50 -0.44 3.79 -10.67
N VAL A 51 0.33 3.82 -9.58
CA VAL A 51 0.11 4.74 -8.47
C VAL A 51 0.69 6.13 -8.74
N MET A 52 0.96 6.44 -10.02
CA MET A 52 1.67 7.63 -10.46
C MET A 52 0.90 8.94 -10.16
N GLY A 53 -0.37 8.86 -9.77
CA GLY A 53 -1.23 10.01 -9.46
C GLY A 53 -1.44 10.32 -7.97
N ASN A 54 -1.12 9.42 -7.02
CA ASN A 54 -1.45 9.64 -5.61
C ASN A 54 -0.37 9.09 -4.64
N PRO A 55 0.39 9.96 -3.94
CA PRO A 55 1.46 9.52 -3.05
C PRO A 55 0.96 8.69 -1.86
N ALA A 56 -0.29 8.89 -1.41
CA ALA A 56 -0.86 8.11 -0.31
C ALA A 56 -1.10 6.65 -0.73
N GLU A 57 -1.61 6.43 -1.93
CA GLU A 57 -1.79 5.10 -2.49
C GLU A 57 -0.44 4.41 -2.70
N ALA A 58 0.60 5.15 -3.09
CA ALA A 58 1.92 4.58 -3.36
C ALA A 58 2.54 4.00 -2.08
N VAL A 59 2.35 4.70 -0.96
CA VAL A 59 2.77 4.22 0.36
C VAL A 59 1.99 2.96 0.77
N THR A 60 0.69 2.90 0.49
CA THR A 60 -0.11 1.69 0.81
C THR A 60 0.31 0.48 -0.04
N LEU A 61 0.57 0.68 -1.33
CA LEU A 61 1.03 -0.37 -2.22
C LEU A 61 2.44 -0.86 -1.85
N MET A 62 3.36 0.05 -1.50
CA MET A 62 4.68 -0.30 -0.97
C MET A 62 4.59 -1.13 0.30
N ARG A 63 3.65 -0.80 1.20
CA ARG A 63 3.41 -1.56 2.44
C ARG A 63 2.94 -2.98 2.14
N GLN A 64 1.99 -3.12 1.22
CA GLN A 64 1.48 -4.43 0.78
C GLN A 64 2.58 -5.28 0.14
N LEU A 65 3.37 -4.70 -0.78
CA LEU A 65 4.46 -5.41 -1.44
C LEU A 65 5.52 -5.90 -0.44
N ARG A 66 5.88 -5.07 0.53
CA ARG A 66 6.80 -5.44 1.62
C ARG A 66 6.26 -6.64 2.40
N GLN A 67 4.98 -6.62 2.71
CA GLN A 67 4.31 -7.69 3.46
C GLN A 67 4.31 -9.01 2.69
N GLU A 68 3.98 -8.97 1.40
CA GLU A 68 4.03 -10.14 0.51
C GLU A 68 5.45 -10.69 0.36
N THR A 69 6.46 -9.83 0.25
CA THR A 69 7.86 -10.27 0.15
C THR A 69 8.33 -10.93 1.43
N ILE A 70 8.05 -10.34 2.60
CA ILE A 70 8.37 -10.93 3.90
C ILE A 70 7.67 -12.28 4.07
N ALA A 71 6.40 -12.39 3.73
CA ALA A 71 5.64 -13.64 3.81
C ALA A 71 6.21 -14.74 2.90
N ARG A 72 6.75 -14.38 1.73
CA ARG A 72 7.45 -15.32 0.84
C ARG A 72 8.82 -15.72 1.36
N LEU A 73 9.59 -14.76 1.89
CA LEU A 73 10.96 -14.99 2.37
C LEU A 73 10.98 -15.93 3.58
N TYR A 74 10.05 -15.72 4.51
CA TYR A 74 9.92 -16.51 5.73
C TYR A 74 8.83 -17.60 5.62
N LYS A 75 8.52 -18.04 4.39
CA LYS A 75 7.51 -19.08 4.16
C LYS A 75 7.83 -20.39 4.88
N SER A 76 9.12 -20.70 5.01
CA SER A 76 9.65 -21.93 5.63
C SER A 76 9.99 -21.80 7.11
N ASP A 77 9.85 -20.62 7.72
CA ASP A 77 10.16 -20.39 9.14
C ASP A 77 8.87 -20.02 9.92
N PRO A 78 8.30 -20.96 10.69
CA PRO A 78 7.09 -20.72 11.47
C PRO A 78 7.25 -19.67 12.56
N GLY A 79 8.42 -19.60 13.22
CA GLY A 79 8.63 -18.70 14.36
C GLY A 79 8.66 -17.23 13.95
N ILE A 80 9.23 -16.95 12.78
CA ILE A 80 9.25 -15.59 12.23
C ILE A 80 7.85 -15.17 11.78
N ARG A 81 7.03 -16.09 11.25
CA ARG A 81 5.65 -15.79 10.84
C ARG A 81 4.78 -15.38 12.05
N GLU A 82 4.82 -16.15 13.13
CA GLU A 82 4.05 -15.83 14.34
C GLU A 82 4.46 -14.46 14.92
N GLY A 83 5.75 -14.13 14.90
CA GLY A 83 6.25 -12.82 15.32
C GLY A 83 5.73 -11.66 14.47
N ILE A 84 5.70 -11.83 13.14
CA ILE A 84 5.18 -10.83 12.21
C ILE A 84 3.68 -10.65 12.39
N ASP A 85 2.93 -11.75 12.50
CA ASP A 85 1.47 -11.71 12.67
C ASP A 85 1.08 -11.06 14.00
N ALA A 86 1.83 -11.36 15.07
CA ALA A 86 1.67 -10.69 16.36
C ALA A 86 1.96 -9.18 16.26
N GLN A 87 3.03 -8.79 15.57
CA GLN A 87 3.37 -7.38 15.39
C GLN A 87 2.29 -6.63 14.59
N LEU A 88 1.76 -7.25 13.53
CA LEU A 88 0.65 -6.74 12.74
C LEU A 88 -0.62 -6.58 13.56
N ALA A 89 -0.97 -7.59 14.36
CA ALA A 89 -2.12 -7.52 15.25
C ALA A 89 -1.95 -6.40 16.30
N ILE A 90 -0.74 -6.19 16.82
CA ILE A 90 -0.44 -5.08 17.74
C ILE A 90 -0.56 -3.73 17.03
N GLU A 91 -0.05 -3.60 15.80
CA GLU A 91 -0.19 -2.37 15.03
C GLU A 91 -1.65 -2.07 14.65
N ALA A 92 -2.43 -3.09 14.30
CA ALA A 92 -3.85 -2.95 14.00
C ALA A 92 -4.69 -2.63 15.25
N SER A 93 -4.34 -3.21 16.39
CA SER A 93 -5.01 -2.96 17.68
C SER A 93 -4.57 -1.66 18.36
N LYS A 94 -3.42 -1.09 17.97
CA LYS A 94 -3.12 0.32 18.20
C LYS A 94 -4.08 1.15 17.35
N GLY A 95 -5.32 1.26 17.82
CA GLY A 95 -6.30 2.19 17.27
C GLY A 95 -5.69 3.58 17.16
N LYS A 96 -6.22 4.41 16.23
CA LYS A 96 -5.84 5.82 16.12
C LYS A 96 -5.82 6.41 17.53
N LYS A 97 -4.64 6.85 17.99
CA LYS A 97 -4.54 7.59 19.25
C LYS A 97 -5.57 8.71 19.15
N VAL A 98 -6.64 8.62 19.93
CA VAL A 98 -7.62 9.68 20.04
C VAL A 98 -6.83 10.83 20.64
N GLU A 99 -6.48 11.81 19.81
CA GLU A 99 -5.86 13.03 20.30
C GLU A 99 -6.80 13.57 21.39
N GLN A 100 -6.30 13.61 22.62
CA GLN A 100 -7.06 14.16 23.73
C GLN A 100 -7.25 15.64 23.44
N ASN A 101 -8.39 15.99 22.85
CA ASN A 101 -8.67 17.36 22.48
C ASN A 101 -8.87 18.20 23.75
N ASN A 102 -8.00 19.20 23.89
CA ASN A 102 -8.03 20.17 24.97
C ASN A 102 -9.15 21.22 24.78
N PHE A 103 -9.92 21.15 23.70
CA PHE A 103 -10.95 22.12 23.34
C PHE A 103 -12.34 21.71 23.85
N SER A 104 -13.16 22.69 24.22
CA SER A 104 -14.59 22.55 24.51
C SER A 104 -15.42 23.34 23.49
N TYR A 105 -16.56 22.77 23.09
CA TYR A 105 -17.45 23.35 22.09
C TYR A 105 -18.88 23.51 22.66
N ASP A 106 -19.62 24.51 22.18
CA ASP A 106 -21.05 24.68 22.45
C ASP A 106 -21.92 23.74 21.57
N GLU A 107 -23.24 23.75 21.80
CA GLU A 107 -24.21 22.95 21.03
C GLU A 107 -24.29 23.37 19.55
N GLN A 108 -23.88 24.60 19.23
CA GLN A 108 -23.81 25.17 17.89
C GLN A 108 -22.45 24.89 17.20
N GLY A 109 -21.55 24.18 17.88
CA GLY A 109 -20.21 23.82 17.42
C GLY A 109 -19.24 25.00 17.35
N ASN A 110 -19.37 25.99 18.22
CA ASN A 110 -18.41 27.08 18.43
C ASN A 110 -17.46 26.77 19.59
N LEU A 111 -16.26 27.33 19.54
CA LEU A 111 -15.25 27.14 20.57
C LEU A 111 -15.64 27.92 21.84
N LEU A 112 -15.92 27.21 22.94
CA LEU A 112 -16.20 27.82 24.24
C LEU A 112 -14.91 28.11 25.03
N GLY A 113 -13.91 27.23 24.91
CA GLY A 113 -12.67 27.39 25.64
C GLY A 113 -11.74 26.17 25.58
N ILE A 114 -10.79 26.15 26.52
CA ILE A 114 -9.81 25.08 26.71
C ILE A 114 -9.88 24.50 28.12
N LYS A 115 -9.65 23.19 28.25
CA LYS A 115 -9.70 22.47 29.54
C LYS A 115 -8.44 22.67 30.38
N GLN A 116 -7.30 22.84 29.73
CA GLN A 116 -5.99 23.06 30.34
C GLN A 116 -5.30 24.26 29.69
N SER A 117 -4.58 25.05 30.47
CA SER A 117 -3.83 26.21 29.98
C SER A 117 -2.80 25.78 28.92
N VAL A 118 -2.79 26.50 27.79
CA VAL A 118 -1.77 26.36 26.73
C VAL A 118 -0.66 27.41 26.85
N VAL A 119 -0.77 28.33 27.81
CA VAL A 119 0.19 29.43 28.06
C VAL A 119 1.12 29.08 29.21
N SER A 120 0.64 28.33 30.20
CA SER A 120 1.40 27.93 31.39
C SER A 120 1.15 26.46 31.76
N GLY A 121 2.17 25.80 32.30
CA GLY A 121 2.09 24.41 32.76
C GLY A 121 2.57 23.36 31.74
N THR A 122 2.29 22.09 32.02
CA THR A 122 2.76 20.94 31.22
C THR A 122 2.12 20.86 29.83
N SER A 123 0.95 21.46 29.66
CA SER A 123 0.22 21.53 28.39
C SER A 123 0.60 22.76 27.54
N ALA A 124 1.50 23.62 28.02
CA ALA A 124 2.01 24.79 27.31
C ALA A 124 3.09 24.43 26.29
N THR A 125 2.74 23.57 25.33
CA THR A 125 3.62 23.19 24.22
C THR A 125 3.29 24.01 22.97
N VAL A 126 4.29 24.23 22.11
CA VAL A 126 4.12 24.92 20.82
C VAL A 126 3.04 24.25 19.96
N LYS A 127 2.92 22.91 20.04
CA LYS A 127 1.89 22.16 19.32
C LYS A 127 0.47 22.51 19.81
N ASN A 128 0.28 22.60 21.12
CA ASN A 128 -1.02 22.92 21.69
C ASN A 128 -1.41 24.40 21.43
N GLN A 129 -0.43 25.30 21.45
CA GLN A 129 -0.63 26.72 21.13
C GLN A 129 -1.02 26.93 19.66
N THR A 130 -0.33 26.26 18.73
CA THR A 130 -0.66 26.34 17.29
C THR A 130 -2.00 25.69 16.97
N ALA A 131 -2.34 24.57 17.61
CA ALA A 131 -3.66 23.95 17.48
C ALA A 131 -4.78 24.89 17.96
N LEU A 132 -4.59 25.56 19.10
CA LEU A 132 -5.55 26.54 19.62
C LEU A 132 -5.73 27.72 18.67
N MET A 133 -4.65 28.31 18.17
CA MET A 133 -4.74 29.42 17.21
C MET A 133 -5.49 29.02 15.94
N LYS A 134 -5.26 27.80 15.44
CA LYS A 134 -5.95 27.26 14.26
C LYS A 134 -7.45 27.08 14.52
N GLU A 135 -7.83 26.54 15.67
CA GLU A 135 -9.24 26.38 16.05
C GLU A 135 -9.93 27.73 16.26
N ILE A 136 -9.29 28.70 16.90
CA ILE A 136 -9.81 30.07 17.05
C ILE A 136 -10.03 30.70 15.68
N LYS A 137 -9.02 30.63 14.79
CA LYS A 137 -9.11 31.14 13.42
C LYS A 137 -10.29 30.53 12.66
N LYS A 138 -10.43 29.20 12.73
CA LYS A 138 -11.55 28.48 12.11
C LYS A 138 -12.90 28.88 12.69
N ASN A 139 -12.99 29.08 14.00
CA ASN A 139 -14.21 29.51 14.65
C ASN A 139 -14.64 30.90 14.19
N ILE A 140 -13.70 31.85 14.17
CA ILE A 140 -13.90 33.20 13.65
C ILE A 140 -14.41 33.13 12.20
N TYR A 141 -13.74 32.38 11.33
CA TYR A 141 -14.19 32.25 9.93
C TYR A 141 -15.59 31.66 9.79
N LYS A 142 -15.94 30.66 10.60
CA LYS A 142 -17.30 30.11 10.65
C LYS A 142 -18.33 31.16 11.06
N GLN A 143 -18.01 32.02 12.04
CA GLN A 143 -18.90 33.12 12.46
C GLN A 143 -19.06 34.19 11.37
N TYR A 144 -18.00 34.48 10.62
CA TYR A 144 -18.03 35.46 9.53
C TYR A 144 -18.50 34.90 8.18
N GLY A 145 -18.85 33.61 8.10
CA GLY A 145 -19.36 32.99 6.87
C GLY A 145 -18.34 32.90 5.73
N VAL A 146 -17.05 33.07 6.04
CA VAL A 146 -15.97 32.96 5.06
C VAL A 146 -15.44 31.53 5.10
N THR A 147 -15.79 30.73 4.10
CA THR A 147 -15.16 29.42 3.89
C THR A 147 -13.79 29.63 3.25
N GLU A 148 -12.72 29.13 3.90
CA GLU A 148 -11.38 29.02 3.29
C GLU A 148 -11.42 28.20 1.99
#